data_AF-A0A4Y8CBZ2-F1
#
_entry.id   AF-A0A4Y8CBZ2-F1
#
_cell.length_a   1.000
_cell.length_b   1.000
_cell.length_c   1.000
_cell.angle_alpha   90.00
_cell.angle_beta   90.00
_cell.angle_gamma   90.00
#
_symmetry.space_group_name_H-M   'P 1'
#
loop_
_entity.id
_entity.type
_entity.pdbx_description
1 polymer ?
#
loop_
_entity_poly.entity_id
_entity_poly.type
_entity_poly.pdbx_seq_one_letter_code
_entity_poly.pdbx_strand_id
1 'polypeptide(L)'
;TSVSESLGEESRFVHYAMTSSDCIDTAVALQIKESLELILEDVSLLLEVIKKRALEHKNTLMVGRSHGIHGEPITFGLVLAIWYDEILHAKELLEHAKEVVSYGKISGAMGNFAHAPLEFEEEVCKNLGLKAAPVSNQVIQRDRYAQVISAIAILASSCEQIAVAIRHFQRTEVYEAEEYFSVGQKGSSA
;
A
#
# COMPACT_ATOMS: atom_id res chain seq x y z
N THR A 1 9.78 -15.14 29.73
CA THR A 1 9.55 -14.13 28.68
C THR A 1 9.03 -12.90 29.40
N SER A 2 9.31 -11.69 28.88
CA SER A 2 8.91 -10.45 29.55
C SER A 2 7.42 -10.39 29.90
N VAL A 3 6.54 -11.01 29.10
CA VAL A 3 5.10 -11.13 29.40
C VAL A 3 4.82 -12.13 30.53
N SER A 4 5.46 -13.30 30.55
CA SER A 4 5.25 -14.29 31.62
C SER A 4 5.79 -13.82 32.98
N GLU A 5 6.80 -12.95 32.98
CA GLU A 5 7.39 -12.37 34.21
C GLU A 5 6.47 -11.34 34.89
N SER A 6 5.53 -10.75 34.15
CA SER A 6 4.52 -9.84 34.70
C SER A 6 3.21 -10.54 35.10
N LEU A 7 3.16 -11.87 35.06
CA LEU A 7 1.98 -12.69 35.31
C LEU A 7 2.22 -13.69 36.45
N GLY A 8 1.14 -14.12 37.10
CA GLY A 8 1.10 -15.18 38.11
C GLY A 8 0.90 -16.58 37.50
N GLU A 9 0.02 -17.38 38.11
CA GLU A 9 -0.27 -18.75 37.64
C GLU A 9 -0.83 -18.80 36.21
N GLU A 10 -1.48 -17.73 35.76
CA GLU A 10 -2.04 -17.58 34.42
C GLU A 10 -0.98 -17.57 33.31
N SER A 11 0.30 -17.35 33.65
CA SER A 11 1.43 -17.43 32.73
C SER A 11 1.49 -18.77 31.97
N ARG A 12 0.96 -19.85 32.57
CA ARG A 12 0.86 -21.18 31.95
C ARG A 12 -0.03 -21.25 30.70
N PHE A 13 -0.92 -20.27 30.53
CA PHE A 13 -1.83 -20.18 29.38
C PHE A 13 -1.27 -19.31 28.25
N VAL A 14 -0.23 -18.51 28.52
CA VAL A 14 0.43 -17.72 27.49
C VAL A 14 1.06 -18.68 26.48
N HIS A 15 0.76 -18.48 25.20
CA HIS A 15 1.29 -19.29 24.10
C HIS A 15 0.82 -20.76 24.12
N TYR A 16 -0.21 -21.10 24.91
CA TYR A 16 -0.76 -22.45 24.97
C TYR A 16 -1.20 -22.95 23.59
N ALA A 17 -0.81 -24.19 23.23
CA ALA A 17 -1.17 -24.85 21.98
C ALA A 17 -0.71 -24.17 20.67
N MET A 18 0.07 -23.09 20.75
CA MET A 18 0.57 -22.35 19.59
C MET A 18 2.08 -22.59 19.37
N THR A 19 2.53 -22.33 18.15
CA THR A 19 3.93 -22.21 17.75
C THR A 19 4.32 -20.76 17.48
N SER A 20 5.61 -20.45 17.47
CA SER A 20 6.08 -19.07 17.31
C SER A 20 5.53 -18.42 16.04
N SER A 21 5.49 -19.16 14.93
CA SER A 21 4.95 -18.67 13.67
C SER A 21 3.45 -18.40 13.70
N ASP A 22 2.67 -19.07 14.55
CA ASP A 22 1.24 -18.76 14.70
C ASP A 22 1.05 -17.33 15.21
N CYS A 23 1.86 -16.93 16.20
CA CYS A 23 1.88 -15.57 16.73
C CYS A 23 2.48 -14.58 15.71
N ILE A 24 3.67 -14.88 15.19
CA ILE A 24 4.42 -13.96 14.32
C ILE A 24 3.68 -13.68 13.02
N ASP A 25 3.23 -14.71 12.28
CA ASP A 25 2.60 -14.49 10.97
C ASP A 25 1.25 -13.80 11.11
N THR A 26 0.46 -14.14 12.12
CA THR A 26 -0.84 -13.50 12.39
C THR A 26 -0.66 -12.04 12.79
N ALA A 27 0.33 -11.72 13.64
CA ALA A 27 0.65 -10.34 14.01
C ALA A 27 1.17 -9.54 12.82
N VAL A 28 2.01 -10.13 11.96
CA VAL A 28 2.53 -9.46 10.76
C VAL A 28 1.41 -9.21 9.74
N ALA A 29 0.47 -10.15 9.56
CA ALA A 29 -0.70 -9.95 8.71
C ALA A 29 -1.55 -8.76 9.16
N LEU A 30 -1.76 -8.62 10.48
CA LEU A 30 -2.45 -7.47 11.08
C LEU A 30 -1.70 -6.17 10.77
N GLN A 31 -0.39 -6.13 11.02
CA GLN A 31 0.44 -4.94 10.77
C GLN A 31 0.41 -4.51 9.30
N ILE A 32 0.54 -5.47 8.37
CA ILE A 32 0.52 -5.18 6.93
C ILE A 32 -0.87 -4.68 6.51
N LYS A 33 -1.94 -5.33 6.97
CA LYS A 33 -3.31 -4.91 6.66
C LYS A 33 -3.57 -3.46 7.09
N GLU A 34 -3.27 -3.13 8.35
CA GLU A 34 -3.45 -1.77 8.89
C GLU A 34 -2.56 -0.75 8.17
N SER A 35 -1.33 -1.13 7.81
CA SER A 35 -0.44 -0.26 7.02
C SER A 35 -0.99 0.02 5.62
N LEU A 36 -1.60 -0.99 4.97
CA LEU A 36 -2.24 -0.82 3.67
C LEU A 36 -3.50 0.05 3.74
N GLU A 37 -4.21 0.05 4.87
CA GLU A 37 -5.36 0.94 5.07
C GLU A 37 -4.93 2.41 5.07
N LEU A 38 -3.85 2.75 5.77
CA LEU A 38 -3.28 4.10 5.75
C LEU A 38 -2.83 4.51 4.33
N ILE A 39 -2.13 3.61 3.62
CA ILE A 39 -1.71 3.88 2.24
C ILE A 39 -2.92 4.09 1.31
N LEU A 40 -3.99 3.30 1.47
CA LEU A 40 -5.20 3.43 0.66
C LEU A 40 -5.95 4.75 0.92
N GLU A 41 -5.92 5.26 2.15
CA GLU A 41 -6.42 6.59 2.49
C GLU A 41 -5.63 7.68 1.74
N ASP A 42 -4.30 7.62 1.81
CA ASP A 42 -3.41 8.57 1.11
C ASP A 42 -3.60 8.53 -0.42
N VAL A 43 -3.70 7.33 -1.00
CA VAL A 43 -3.97 7.14 -2.44
C VAL A 43 -5.32 7.71 -2.82
N SER A 44 -6.34 7.58 -1.96
CA SER A 44 -7.66 8.16 -2.21
C SER A 44 -7.61 9.70 -2.18
N LEU A 45 -6.85 10.29 -1.27
CA LEU A 45 -6.61 11.73 -1.24
C LEU A 45 -5.88 12.21 -2.50
N LEU A 46 -4.84 11.47 -2.94
CA LEU A 46 -4.11 11.76 -4.16
C LEU A 46 -5.02 11.74 -5.39
N LEU A 47 -5.87 10.72 -5.53
CA LEU A 47 -6.85 10.62 -6.61
C LEU A 47 -7.79 11.83 -6.65
N GLU A 48 -8.33 12.25 -5.51
CA GLU A 48 -9.21 13.43 -5.45
C GLU A 48 -8.48 14.71 -5.87
N VAL A 49 -7.22 14.88 -5.46
CA VAL A 49 -6.40 16.03 -5.87
C VAL A 49 -6.12 16.00 -7.38
N ILE A 50 -5.68 14.86 -7.93
CA ILE A 50 -5.41 14.74 -9.37
C ILE A 50 -6.68 15.01 -10.17
N LYS A 51 -7.82 14.43 -9.77
CA LYS A 51 -9.12 14.65 -10.42
C LYS A 51 -9.51 16.11 -10.43
N LYS A 52 -9.39 16.80 -9.30
CA LYS A 52 -9.67 18.24 -9.20
C LYS A 52 -8.81 19.03 -10.19
N ARG A 53 -7.50 18.76 -10.23
CA ARG A 53 -6.55 19.44 -11.13
C ARG A 53 -6.82 19.11 -12.59
N ALA A 54 -7.17 17.86 -12.90
CA ALA A 54 -7.50 17.42 -14.26
C ALA A 54 -8.73 18.17 -14.80
N LEU A 55 -9.76 18.36 -13.97
CA LEU A 55 -10.95 19.12 -14.33
C LEU A 55 -10.67 20.63 -14.44
N GLU A 56 -9.86 21.19 -13.53
CA GLU A 56 -9.41 22.59 -13.57
C GLU A 56 -8.68 22.90 -14.89
N HIS A 57 -7.79 22.01 -15.32
CA HIS A 57 -6.97 22.17 -16.51
C HIS A 57 -7.51 21.45 -17.75
N LYS A 58 -8.78 21.04 -17.74
CA LYS A 58 -9.42 20.26 -18.81
C LYS A 58 -9.17 20.84 -20.21
N ASN A 59 -9.23 22.16 -20.32
CA ASN A 59 -9.08 22.90 -21.58
C ASN A 59 -7.76 23.71 -21.66
N THR A 60 -6.82 23.52 -20.72
CA THR A 60 -5.52 24.20 -20.75
C THR A 60 -4.65 23.57 -21.85
N LEU A 61 -4.56 24.23 -23.01
CA LEU A 61 -3.75 23.75 -24.13
C LEU A 61 -2.26 23.70 -23.78
N MET A 62 -1.59 22.65 -24.22
CA MET A 62 -0.14 22.50 -24.17
C MET A 62 0.35 21.70 -25.39
N VAL A 63 1.66 21.69 -25.63
CA VAL A 63 2.23 20.85 -26.70
C VAL A 63 2.46 19.43 -26.18
N GLY A 64 1.93 18.43 -26.88
CA GLY A 64 2.26 17.04 -26.63
C GLY A 64 3.70 16.75 -27.00
N ARG A 65 4.37 15.84 -26.29
CA ARG A 65 5.77 15.49 -26.55
C ARG A 65 5.94 13.98 -26.64
N SER A 66 6.54 13.52 -27.74
CA SER A 66 7.05 12.14 -27.90
C SER A 66 8.55 12.22 -28.14
N HIS A 67 9.33 11.33 -27.49
CA HIS A 67 10.81 11.42 -27.49
C HIS A 67 11.38 12.78 -27.02
N GLY A 68 10.60 13.57 -26.26
CA GLY A 68 10.96 14.95 -25.90
C GLY A 68 10.80 15.99 -27.02
N ILE A 69 10.24 15.61 -28.17
CA ILE A 69 10.02 16.47 -29.34
C ILE A 69 8.54 16.86 -29.43
N HIS A 70 8.27 18.11 -29.85
CA HIS A 70 6.92 18.60 -30.06
C HIS A 70 6.17 17.74 -31.08
N GLY A 71 5.02 17.22 -30.65
CA GLY A 71 4.02 16.57 -31.48
C GLY A 71 2.77 17.44 -31.62
N GLU A 72 1.59 16.82 -31.53
CA GLU A 72 0.31 17.50 -31.64
C GLU A 72 -0.08 18.25 -30.34
N PRO A 73 -0.91 19.30 -30.42
CA PRO A 73 -1.50 19.93 -29.24
C PRO A 73 -2.34 18.96 -28.41
N ILE A 74 -2.21 19.03 -27.10
CA ILE A 74 -3.02 18.30 -26.10
C ILE A 74 -3.53 19.29 -25.05
N THR A 75 -4.16 18.79 -23.97
CA THR A 75 -4.45 19.60 -22.79
C THR A 75 -3.72 19.07 -21.55
N PHE A 76 -3.36 19.96 -20.63
CA PHE A 76 -2.76 19.55 -19.35
C PHE A 76 -3.75 18.72 -18.51
N GLY A 77 -5.05 18.99 -18.63
CA GLY A 77 -6.08 18.14 -18.05
C GLY A 77 -6.06 16.70 -18.56
N LEU A 78 -5.71 16.46 -19.83
CA LEU A 78 -5.52 15.09 -20.35
C LEU A 78 -4.32 14.40 -19.68
N VAL A 79 -3.20 15.11 -19.48
CA VAL A 79 -2.02 14.57 -18.77
C VAL A 79 -2.39 14.13 -17.36
N LEU A 80 -3.12 14.98 -16.63
CA LEU A 80 -3.56 14.68 -15.26
C LEU A 80 -4.61 13.55 -15.23
N ALA A 81 -5.49 13.47 -16.23
CA ALA A 81 -6.46 12.38 -16.33
C ALA A 81 -5.79 11.02 -16.56
N ILE A 82 -4.69 10.98 -17.32
CA ILE A 82 -3.87 9.77 -17.49
C ILE A 82 -3.28 9.36 -16.14
N TRP A 83 -2.72 10.31 -15.37
CA TRP A 83 -2.20 10.01 -14.02
C TRP A 83 -3.29 9.52 -13.07
N TYR A 84 -4.50 10.07 -13.15
CA TYR A 84 -5.64 9.60 -12.35
C TYR A 84 -5.97 8.14 -12.63
N ASP A 85 -6.07 7.77 -13.90
CA ASP A 85 -6.37 6.39 -14.32
C ASP A 85 -5.27 5.42 -13.87
N GLU A 86 -4.01 5.83 -14.00
CA GLU A 86 -2.86 5.03 -13.57
C GLU A 86 -2.83 4.79 -12.06
N ILE A 87 -3.05 5.83 -11.25
CA ILE A 87 -3.11 5.72 -9.78
C ILE A 87 -4.37 4.93 -9.35
N LEU A 88 -5.48 5.02 -10.09
CA LEU A 88 -6.69 4.25 -9.81
C LEU A 88 -6.42 2.76 -9.96
N HIS A 89 -5.74 2.35 -11.03
CA HIS A 89 -5.32 0.96 -11.21
C HIS A 89 -4.37 0.50 -10.09
N ALA A 90 -3.41 1.33 -9.68
CA ALA A 90 -2.54 1.02 -8.55
C ALA A 90 -3.32 0.84 -7.24
N LYS A 91 -4.37 1.64 -7.02
CA LYS A 91 -5.28 1.50 -5.87
C LYS A 91 -6.00 0.15 -5.87
N GLU A 92 -6.57 -0.27 -7.00
CA GLU A 92 -7.25 -1.56 -7.13
C GLU A 92 -6.32 -2.74 -6.79
N LEU A 93 -5.06 -2.67 -7.23
CA LEU A 93 -4.04 -3.67 -6.89
C LEU A 93 -3.74 -3.71 -5.39
N LEU A 94 -3.68 -2.55 -4.72
CA LEU A 94 -3.46 -2.46 -3.28
C LEU A 94 -4.67 -2.97 -2.48
N GLU A 95 -5.89 -2.66 -2.91
CA GLU A 95 -7.13 -3.19 -2.31
C GLU A 95 -7.15 -4.72 -2.39
N HIS A 96 -6.81 -5.27 -3.56
CA HIS A 96 -6.72 -6.73 -3.74
C HIS A 96 -5.57 -7.34 -2.91
N ALA A 97 -4.40 -6.69 -2.86
CA ALA A 97 -3.29 -7.14 -2.03
C ALA A 97 -3.64 -7.14 -0.54
N LYS A 98 -4.39 -6.14 -0.07
CA LYS A 98 -4.91 -6.08 1.31
C LYS A 98 -5.81 -7.28 1.61
N GLU A 99 -6.73 -7.61 0.72
CA GLU A 99 -7.60 -8.79 0.89
C GLU A 99 -6.80 -10.10 0.94
N VAL A 100 -5.75 -10.21 0.11
CA VAL A 100 -4.91 -11.40 0.03
C VAL A 100 -4.02 -11.56 1.27
N VAL A 101 -3.52 -10.48 1.86
CA VAL A 101 -2.66 -10.56 3.07
C VAL A 101 -3.45 -10.62 4.38
N SER A 102 -4.76 -10.34 4.36
CA SER A 102 -5.64 -10.33 5.54
C SER A 102 -6.01 -11.73 6.07
N TYR A 103 -5.01 -12.61 6.19
CA TYR A 103 -5.16 -13.97 6.68
C TYR A 103 -4.21 -14.24 7.85
N GLY A 104 -4.76 -14.68 8.98
CA GLY A 104 -4.02 -15.19 10.12
C GLY A 104 -3.86 -16.71 10.06
N LYS A 105 -2.99 -17.26 10.92
CA LYS A 105 -2.82 -18.71 11.05
C LYS A 105 -2.50 -19.13 12.49
N ILE A 106 -3.22 -20.11 13.01
CA ILE A 106 -3.04 -20.73 14.32
C ILE A 106 -3.25 -22.24 14.19
N SER A 107 -2.42 -22.84 13.34
CA SER A 107 -2.56 -24.23 12.89
C SER A 107 -1.45 -25.15 13.42
N GLY A 108 -0.55 -24.59 14.25
CA GLY A 108 0.49 -25.32 14.94
C GLY A 108 1.73 -25.59 14.08
N ALA A 109 2.56 -26.53 14.54
CA ALA A 109 3.91 -26.74 14.00
C ALA A 109 3.92 -27.17 12.52
N MET A 110 2.89 -27.89 12.08
CA MET A 110 2.80 -28.49 10.74
C MET A 110 1.50 -28.12 10.00
N GLY A 111 0.73 -27.15 10.52
CA GLY A 111 -0.52 -26.73 9.88
C GLY A 111 -1.70 -27.72 10.00
N ASN A 112 -1.61 -28.68 10.91
CA ASN A 112 -2.54 -29.82 11.01
C ASN A 112 -3.39 -29.81 12.29
N PHE A 113 -3.37 -28.73 13.08
CA PHE A 113 -4.24 -28.56 14.25
C PHE A 113 -4.06 -29.64 15.34
N ALA A 114 -2.87 -30.25 15.41
CA ALA A 114 -2.60 -31.35 16.36
C ALA A 114 -2.76 -30.96 17.85
N HIS A 115 -2.65 -29.68 18.17
CA HIS A 115 -2.66 -29.18 19.55
C HIS A 115 -3.71 -28.09 19.82
N ALA A 116 -4.30 -27.51 18.79
CA ALA A 116 -5.32 -26.46 18.89
C ALA A 116 -6.50 -26.79 17.96
N PRO A 117 -7.75 -26.59 18.39
CA PRO A 117 -8.92 -26.81 17.55
C PRO A 117 -9.03 -25.74 16.45
N LEU A 118 -9.68 -26.07 15.33
CA LEU A 118 -9.89 -25.15 14.20
C LEU A 118 -10.64 -23.88 14.62
N GLU A 119 -11.65 -24.05 15.48
CA GLU A 119 -12.50 -22.98 16.00
C GLU A 119 -11.69 -21.91 16.75
N PHE A 120 -10.53 -22.28 17.30
CA PHE A 120 -9.65 -21.32 17.97
C PHE A 120 -8.98 -20.37 16.96
N GLU A 121 -8.52 -20.88 15.81
CA GLU A 121 -7.97 -20.04 14.74
C GLU A 121 -9.05 -19.08 14.19
N GLU A 122 -10.24 -19.60 13.93
CA GLU A 122 -11.36 -18.84 13.39
C GLU A 122 -11.76 -17.68 14.32
N GLU A 123 -11.91 -17.95 15.61
CA GLU A 123 -12.32 -16.95 16.58
C GLU A 123 -11.23 -15.90 16.82
N VAL A 124 -9.95 -16.30 16.88
CA VAL A 124 -8.84 -15.34 17.01
C VAL A 124 -8.73 -14.45 15.77
N CYS A 125 -8.77 -15.04 14.56
CA CYS A 125 -8.70 -14.27 13.32
C CYS A 125 -9.86 -13.28 13.23
N LYS A 126 -11.09 -13.73 13.52
CA LYS A 126 -12.28 -12.87 13.54
C LYS A 126 -12.14 -11.69 14.51
N ASN A 127 -11.65 -11.93 15.73
CA ASN A 127 -11.43 -10.88 16.72
C ASN A 127 -10.35 -9.87 16.29
N LEU A 128 -9.36 -10.30 15.49
CA LEU A 128 -8.34 -9.43 14.90
C LEU A 128 -8.77 -8.82 13.55
N GLY A 129 -9.98 -9.09 13.08
CA GLY A 129 -10.44 -8.63 11.76
C GLY A 129 -9.66 -9.26 10.59
N LEU A 130 -9.12 -10.46 10.78
CA LEU A 130 -8.45 -11.29 9.78
C LEU A 130 -9.33 -12.49 9.40
N LYS A 131 -9.00 -13.13 8.28
CA LYS A 131 -9.58 -14.42 7.87
C LYS A 131 -8.68 -15.56 8.35
N ALA A 132 -9.24 -16.69 8.72
CA ALA A 132 -8.45 -17.90 8.95
C ALA A 132 -7.88 -18.42 7.62
N ALA A 133 -6.59 -18.77 7.58
CA ALA A 133 -5.98 -19.36 6.41
C ALA A 133 -6.66 -20.70 6.06
N PRO A 134 -7.23 -20.88 4.85
CA PRO A 134 -7.95 -22.11 4.52
C PRO A 134 -7.10 -23.37 4.67
N VAL A 135 -5.82 -23.25 4.35
CA VAL A 135 -4.77 -24.25 4.58
C VAL A 135 -3.46 -23.51 4.84
N SER A 136 -2.66 -24.00 5.78
CA SER A 136 -1.32 -23.50 6.08
C SER A 136 -0.38 -24.64 6.42
N ASN A 137 0.92 -24.33 6.55
CA ASN A 137 1.90 -25.21 7.15
C ASN A 137 2.45 -24.51 8.41
N GLN A 138 3.74 -24.66 8.73
CA GLN A 138 4.34 -23.88 9.82
C GLN A 138 4.21 -22.36 9.60
N VAL A 139 4.01 -21.88 8.38
CA VAL A 139 3.89 -20.46 8.03
C VAL A 139 2.67 -20.18 7.16
N ILE A 140 2.25 -18.91 7.11
CA ILE A 140 1.38 -18.43 6.04
C ILE A 140 2.16 -18.42 4.71
N GLN A 141 1.47 -18.70 3.61
CA GLN A 141 2.12 -18.77 2.30
C GLN A 141 2.57 -17.38 1.82
N ARG A 142 3.78 -17.32 1.26
CA ARG A 142 4.50 -16.05 1.01
C ARG A 142 4.19 -15.39 -0.33
N ASP A 143 3.42 -16.04 -1.19
CA ASP A 143 2.79 -15.43 -2.36
C ASP A 143 1.97 -14.19 -1.96
N ARG A 144 1.28 -14.26 -0.81
CA ARG A 144 0.51 -13.15 -0.25
C ARG A 144 1.37 -11.90 0.01
N TYR A 145 2.60 -12.11 0.47
CA TYR A 145 3.54 -11.04 0.81
C TYR A 145 4.16 -10.47 -0.46
N ALA A 146 4.53 -11.35 -1.41
CA ALA A 146 5.03 -10.94 -2.71
C ALA A 146 4.03 -10.02 -3.42
N GLN A 147 2.73 -10.34 -3.36
CA GLN A 147 1.68 -9.53 -3.96
C GLN A 147 1.58 -8.13 -3.35
N VAL A 148 1.72 -8.00 -2.03
CA VAL A 148 1.76 -6.68 -1.35
C VAL A 148 2.93 -5.86 -1.85
N ILE A 149 4.13 -6.44 -1.89
CA ILE A 149 5.34 -5.73 -2.35
C ILE A 149 5.21 -5.34 -3.83
N SER A 150 4.65 -6.20 -4.67
CA SER A 150 4.41 -5.88 -6.09
C SER A 150 3.42 -4.73 -6.26
N ALA A 151 2.31 -4.71 -5.51
CA ALA A 151 1.34 -3.62 -5.58
C ALA A 151 1.94 -2.28 -5.14
N ILE A 152 2.73 -2.28 -4.05
CA ILE A 152 3.45 -1.10 -3.57
C ILE A 152 4.49 -0.62 -4.60
N ALA A 153 5.23 -1.55 -5.21
CA ALA A 153 6.22 -1.20 -6.24
C ALA A 153 5.57 -0.55 -7.46
N ILE A 154 4.40 -1.04 -7.89
CA ILE A 154 3.64 -0.45 -8.99
C ILE A 154 3.20 0.98 -8.65
N LEU A 155 2.61 1.20 -7.46
CA LEU A 155 2.27 2.57 -7.02
C LEU A 155 3.50 3.49 -7.01
N ALA A 156 4.63 3.01 -6.48
CA ALA A 156 5.87 3.78 -6.41
C ALA A 156 6.39 4.17 -7.80
N SER A 157 6.34 3.25 -8.77
CA SER A 157 6.72 3.55 -10.16
C SER A 157 5.80 4.58 -10.81
N SER A 158 4.49 4.52 -10.57
CA SER A 158 3.56 5.55 -11.05
C SER A 158 3.84 6.92 -10.44
N CYS A 159 4.13 6.98 -9.13
CA CYS A 159 4.55 8.21 -8.47
C CYS A 159 5.86 8.77 -9.04
N GLU A 160 6.85 7.90 -9.33
CA GLU A 160 8.10 8.30 -9.98
C GLU A 160 7.84 8.91 -11.36
N GLN A 161 7.00 8.29 -12.18
CA GLN A 161 6.65 8.79 -13.51
C GLN A 161 6.04 10.20 -13.44
N ILE A 162 5.12 10.43 -12.49
CA ILE A 162 4.52 11.74 -12.25
C ILE A 162 5.59 12.75 -11.83
N ALA A 163 6.47 12.38 -10.88
CA ALA A 163 7.55 13.25 -10.41
C ALA A 163 8.54 13.63 -11.53
N VAL A 164 8.90 12.66 -12.39
CA VAL A 164 9.77 12.90 -13.56
C VAL A 164 9.09 13.86 -14.54
N ALA A 165 7.78 13.71 -14.79
CA ALA A 165 7.04 14.62 -15.65
C ALA A 165 7.03 16.06 -15.08
N ILE A 166 6.75 16.23 -13.78
CA ILE A 166 6.78 17.54 -13.11
C ILE A 166 8.15 18.20 -13.26
N ARG A 167 9.25 17.46 -13.02
CA ARG A 167 10.62 17.96 -13.23
C ARG A 167 10.87 18.41 -14.66
N HIS A 168 10.31 17.72 -15.65
CA HIS A 168 10.40 18.12 -17.06
C HIS A 168 9.55 19.33 -17.40
N PHE A 169 8.40 19.54 -16.76
CA PHE A 169 7.60 20.74 -16.95
C PHE A 169 8.23 21.98 -16.27
N GLN A 170 8.94 21.78 -15.15
CA GLN A 170 9.53 22.86 -14.37
C GLN A 170 10.90 23.35 -14.87
N ARG A 171 11.53 22.66 -15.82
CA ARG A 171 12.81 23.12 -16.39
C ARG A 171 12.68 24.52 -16.99
N THR A 172 13.74 25.31 -16.89
CA THR A 172 13.79 26.72 -17.30
C THR A 172 13.33 26.95 -18.74
N GLU A 173 13.63 26.03 -19.66
CA GLU A 173 13.28 26.19 -21.08
C GLU A 173 11.83 25.82 -21.41
N VAL A 174 11.07 25.25 -20.47
CA VAL A 174 9.68 24.80 -20.65
C VAL A 174 8.75 25.59 -19.73
N TYR A 175 8.99 25.54 -18.41
CA TYR A 175 8.26 26.27 -17.38
C TYR A 175 6.72 26.22 -17.52
N GLU A 176 6.21 25.02 -17.79
CA GLU A 176 4.76 24.72 -17.95
C GLU A 176 4.08 24.39 -16.61
N ALA A 177 4.84 23.96 -15.61
CA ALA A 177 4.38 23.71 -14.24
C ALA A 177 5.52 23.93 -13.24
N GLU A 178 5.18 24.18 -11.98
CA GLU A 178 6.15 24.40 -10.91
C GLU A 178 5.64 23.78 -9.60
N GLU A 179 6.53 23.17 -8.84
CA GLU A 179 6.25 22.77 -7.46
C GLU A 179 5.87 23.99 -6.60
N TYR A 180 4.96 23.79 -5.65
CA TYR A 180 4.58 24.86 -4.74
C TYR A 180 5.79 25.34 -3.93
N PHE A 181 6.08 26.64 -4.01
CA PHE A 181 7.17 27.28 -3.29
C PHE A 181 6.63 28.13 -2.14
N SER A 182 6.93 27.73 -0.91
CA SER A 182 6.37 28.37 0.28
C SER A 182 6.99 29.74 0.57
N VAL A 183 6.23 30.64 1.19
CA VAL A 183 6.71 31.98 1.54
C VAL A 183 7.89 31.86 2.50
N GLY A 184 9.06 32.38 2.10
CA GLY A 184 10.29 32.31 2.88
C GLY A 184 11.15 31.06 2.60
N GLN A 185 10.68 30.14 1.76
CA GLN A 185 11.52 29.07 1.23
C GLN A 185 12.67 29.70 0.46
N LYS A 186 13.89 29.26 0.75
CA LYS A 186 15.07 29.63 -0.04
C LYS A 186 15.31 28.50 -1.04
N GLY A 187 15.42 28.87 -2.30
CA GLY A 187 15.97 27.99 -3.32
C GLY A 187 17.50 28.04 -3.21
N SER A 188 18.17 28.25 -4.33
CA SER A 188 19.55 28.74 -4.29
C SER A 188 19.53 30.26 -4.13
N SER A 189 20.24 30.79 -3.14
CA SER A 189 20.28 32.21 -2.78
C SER A 189 21.51 32.96 -3.32
N ALA A 190 22.13 32.41 -4.37
CA ALA A 190 23.29 33.00 -5.04
C ALA A 190 22.86 33.99 -6.11
#